data_AF-A0A934NUL1-F1
#
_entry.id   AF-A0A934NUL1-F1
#
_cell.length_a   1.000
_cell.length_b   1.000
_cell.length_c   1.000
_cell.angle_alpha   90.00
_cell.angle_beta   90.00
_cell.angle_gamma   90.00
#
_symmetry.space_group_name_H-M   'P 1'
#
loop_
_entity.id
_entity.type
_entity.pdbx_description
1 polymer ?
#
loop_
_entity_poly.entity_id
_entity_poly.type
_entity_poly.pdbx_seq_one_letter_code
_entity_poly.pdbx_strand_id
1 'polypeptide(L)'
;MILEHALLPVRPGEETRFEAAFEHARSIIAVMPGFRSLTLSRSIETPTSYLLLVEWETLEDHTEGFRGSAEYERWRELLHSFYEPFPTVEHFVRVTHADPRPGTSAHPSISN
;
A
#
# COMPACT_ATOMS: atom_id res chain seq x y z
N MET A 1 11.20 5.51 10.52
CA MET A 1 10.35 4.79 9.55
C MET A 1 9.09 4.27 10.20
N ILE A 2 7.93 4.50 9.59
CA ILE A 2 6.62 3.98 10.00
C ILE A 2 5.93 3.29 8.82
N LEU A 3 4.95 2.45 9.14
CA LEU A 3 4.05 1.81 8.18
C LEU A 3 2.67 2.46 8.28
N GLU A 4 2.21 3.10 7.21
CA GLU A 4 0.82 3.47 7.00
C GLU A 4 0.03 2.23 6.55
N HIS A 5 -1.15 2.05 7.12
CA HIS A 5 -2.09 0.98 6.80
C HIS A 5 -3.46 1.58 6.53
N ALA A 6 -4.08 1.17 5.43
CA ALA A 6 -5.47 1.47 5.12
C ALA A 6 -6.15 0.29 4.43
N LEU A 7 -7.34 -0.06 4.91
CA LEU A 7 -8.27 -0.91 4.16
C LEU A 7 -9.16 -0.01 3.32
N LEU A 8 -9.10 -0.17 2.01
CA LEU A 8 -9.84 0.61 1.02
C LEU A 8 -11.07 -0.19 0.57
N PRO A 9 -12.28 0.15 1.06
CA PRO A 9 -13.51 -0.50 0.63
C PRO A 9 -13.97 0.12 -0.69
N VAL A 10 -13.59 -0.52 -1.80
CA VAL A 10 -13.97 -0.09 -3.16
C VAL A 10 -15.41 -0.50 -3.46
N ARG A 11 -16.16 0.39 -4.10
CA ARG A 11 -17.53 0.13 -4.54
C ARG A 11 -17.60 -1.11 -5.44
N PRO A 12 -18.59 -2.00 -5.23
CA PRO A 12 -18.77 -3.17 -6.09
C PRO A 12 -18.92 -2.80 -7.56
N GLY A 13 -18.15 -3.45 -8.44
CA GLY A 13 -18.15 -3.19 -9.88
C GLY A 13 -17.22 -2.07 -10.34
N GLU A 14 -16.55 -1.35 -9.43
CA GLU A 14 -15.58 -0.31 -9.78
C GLU A 14 -14.12 -0.76 -9.65
N GLU A 15 -13.85 -2.01 -9.27
CA GLU A 15 -12.52 -2.52 -8.93
C GLU A 15 -11.49 -2.32 -10.04
N THR A 16 -11.82 -2.69 -11.28
CA THR A 16 -10.90 -2.51 -12.42
C THR A 16 -10.63 -1.04 -12.72
N ARG A 17 -11.63 -0.16 -12.53
CA ARG A 17 -11.46 1.29 -12.72
C ARG A 17 -10.62 1.88 -11.59
N PHE A 18 -10.81 1.41 -10.36
CA PHE A 18 -9.98 1.76 -9.23
C PHE A 18 -8.53 1.35 -9.45
N GLU A 19 -8.25 0.10 -9.82
CA GLU A 19 -6.90 -0.39 -10.12
C GLU A 19 -6.21 0.47 -11.21
N ALA A 20 -6.94 0.80 -12.29
CA ALA A 20 -6.42 1.67 -13.35
C ALA A 20 -6.17 3.12 -12.89
N ALA A 21 -7.04 3.68 -12.04
CA ALA A 21 -6.83 5.00 -11.45
C ALA A 21 -5.64 4.98 -10.47
N PHE A 22 -5.48 3.89 -9.73
CA PHE A 22 -4.42 3.71 -8.75
C PHE A 22 -3.03 3.66 -9.40
N GLU A 23 -2.90 3.09 -10.60
CA GLU A 23 -1.66 3.15 -11.39
C GLU A 23 -1.17 4.58 -11.65
N HIS A 24 -2.09 5.54 -11.76
CA HIS A 24 -1.74 6.95 -11.88
C HIS A 24 -1.43 7.56 -10.52
N ALA A 25 -2.26 7.27 -9.51
CA ALA A 25 -2.11 7.78 -8.16
C ALA A 25 -0.77 7.35 -7.51
N ARG A 26 -0.31 6.11 -7.74
CA ARG A 26 0.98 5.64 -7.20
C ARG A 26 2.17 6.47 -7.66
N SER A 27 2.10 7.07 -8.85
CA SER A 27 3.18 7.94 -9.34
C SER A 27 3.22 9.28 -8.63
N ILE A 28 2.09 9.73 -8.06
CA ILE A 28 1.97 10.97 -7.31
C ILE A 28 2.60 10.81 -5.92
N ILE A 29 2.22 9.75 -5.19
CA ILE A 29 2.75 9.52 -3.84
C ILE A 29 4.23 9.13 -3.86
N ALA A 30 4.69 8.44 -4.91
CA ALA A 30 6.06 7.93 -5.00
C ALA A 30 7.14 9.01 -5.10
N VAL A 31 6.77 10.25 -5.46
CA VAL A 31 7.72 11.38 -5.55
C VAL A 31 7.75 12.24 -4.28
N MET A 32 6.91 11.91 -3.29
CA MET A 32 6.82 12.70 -2.06
C MET A 32 8.07 12.55 -1.20
N PRO A 33 8.56 13.62 -0.56
CA PRO A 33 9.60 13.52 0.45
C PRO A 33 9.24 12.50 1.53
N GLY A 34 10.22 11.68 1.93
CA GLY A 34 10.04 10.65 2.95
C GLY A 34 9.31 9.39 2.49
N PHE A 35 8.79 9.33 1.26
CA PHE A 35 8.23 8.10 0.69
C PHE A 35 9.31 7.02 0.55
N ARG A 36 9.01 5.78 0.93
CA ARG A 36 9.94 4.64 0.82
C ARG A 36 9.39 3.52 -0.05
N SER A 37 8.18 3.06 0.21
CA SER A 37 7.57 1.98 -0.55
C SER A 37 6.04 2.02 -0.47
N LEU A 38 5.37 1.38 -1.43
CA LEU A 38 3.93 1.20 -1.45
C LEU A 38 3.59 -0.20 -1.95
N THR A 39 2.65 -0.86 -1.28
CA THR A 39 1.99 -2.06 -1.80
C THR A 39 0.49 -1.89 -1.77
N LEU A 40 -0.17 -2.36 -2.83
CA LEU A 40 -1.62 -2.47 -2.91
C LEU A 40 -1.95 -3.93 -3.19
N SER A 41 -2.73 -4.55 -2.32
CA SER A 41 -3.14 -5.94 -2.42
C SER A 41 -4.65 -6.05 -2.41
N ARG A 42 -5.22 -6.85 -3.30
CA ARG A 42 -6.65 -7.16 -3.29
C ARG A 42 -6.93 -8.34 -2.35
N SER A 43 -7.95 -8.24 -1.50
CA SER A 43 -8.39 -9.38 -0.69
C SER A 43 -8.97 -10.49 -1.56
N ILE A 44 -8.63 -11.74 -1.21
CA ILE A 44 -9.15 -12.94 -1.90
C ILE A 44 -10.58 -13.23 -1.44
N GLU A 45 -10.86 -13.06 -0.15
CA GLU A 45 -12.15 -13.33 0.49
C GLU A 45 -13.17 -12.23 0.23
N THR A 46 -12.73 -10.98 0.04
CA THR A 46 -13.59 -9.83 -0.23
C THR A 46 -12.99 -9.00 -1.37
N PRO A 47 -13.31 -9.32 -2.64
CA PRO A 47 -12.66 -8.69 -3.80
C PRO A 47 -12.87 -7.17 -3.93
N THR A 48 -13.79 -6.58 -3.17
CA THR A 48 -14.00 -5.14 -3.08
C THR A 48 -13.08 -4.47 -2.05
N SER A 49 -12.35 -5.23 -1.24
CA SER A 49 -11.47 -4.72 -0.20
C SER A 49 -10.00 -4.79 -0.66
N TYR A 50 -9.31 -3.66 -0.57
CA TYR A 50 -7.89 -3.57 -0.87
C TYR A 50 -7.10 -3.15 0.37
N LEU A 51 -5.96 -3.81 0.59
CA LEU A 51 -4.98 -3.43 1.59
C LEU A 51 -3.95 -2.52 0.94
N LEU A 52 -3.91 -1.27 1.39
CA LEU A 52 -2.85 -0.31 1.07
C LEU A 52 -1.87 -0.25 2.24
N LEU A 53 -0.60 -0.47 1.93
CA LEU A 53 0.52 -0.26 2.84
C LEU A 53 1.49 0.75 2.22
N VAL A 54 1.89 1.76 2.99
CA VAL A 54 2.89 2.74 2.56
C VAL A 54 3.94 2.89 3.65
N GLU A 55 5.22 2.77 3.30
CA GLU A 55 6.31 3.05 4.23
C GLU A 55 6.79 4.48 4.05
N TRP A 56 6.87 5.20 5.18
CA TRP A 56 7.34 6.57 5.27
C TRP A 56 8.55 6.68 6.21
N GLU A 57 9.41 7.66 5.99
CA GLU A 57 10.54 7.93 6.88
C GLU A 57 10.06 8.41 8.26
N THR A 58 9.14 9.38 8.30
CA THR A 58 8.52 9.91 9.52
C THR A 58 6.99 9.94 9.43
N LEU A 59 6.32 10.20 10.56
CA LEU A 59 4.86 10.37 10.56
C LEU A 59 4.47 11.67 9.85
N GLU A 60 5.26 12.71 10.07
CA GLU A 60 5.09 14.06 9.56
C GLU A 60 5.19 14.10 8.03
N ASP A 61 6.10 13.31 7.43
CA ASP A 61 6.19 13.17 5.97
C ASP A 61 4.86 12.76 5.34
N HIS A 62 4.09 11.89 6.01
CA HIS A 62 2.75 11.53 5.60
C HIS A 62 1.71 12.58 6.01
N THR A 63 1.59 12.90 7.30
CA THR A 63 0.44 13.65 7.84
C THR A 63 0.49 15.14 7.59
N GLU A 64 1.69 15.72 7.48
CA GLU A 64 1.90 17.14 7.19
C GLU A 64 2.39 17.34 5.76
N GLY A 65 3.39 16.56 5.35
CA GLY A 65 3.97 16.60 4.01
C GLY A 65 2.96 16.20 2.94
N PHE A 66 2.66 14.91 2.83
CA PHE A 66 1.76 14.41 1.80
C PHE A 66 0.34 14.94 1.98
N ARG A 67 -0.29 14.71 3.15
CA ARG A 67 -1.70 15.08 3.39
C ARG A 67 -1.97 16.59 3.34
N GLY A 68 -0.95 17.44 3.46
CA GLY A 68 -1.02 18.89 3.30
C GLY A 68 -0.66 19.42 1.91
N SER A 69 -0.29 18.55 0.97
CA SER A 69 0.22 18.92 -0.35
C SER A 69 -0.85 19.00 -1.45
N ALA A 70 -0.52 19.66 -2.57
CA ALA A 70 -1.35 19.66 -3.78
C ALA A 70 -1.41 18.27 -4.44
N GLU A 71 -0.36 17.47 -4.27
CA GLU A 71 -0.29 16.09 -4.70
C GLU A 71 -1.38 15.24 -4.03
N TYR A 72 -1.66 15.48 -2.74
CA TYR A 72 -2.76 14.81 -2.06
C TYR A 72 -4.13 15.24 -2.59
N GLU A 73 -4.33 16.51 -2.97
CA GLU A 73 -5.59 16.93 -3.62
C GLU A 73 -5.84 16.11 -4.89
N ARG A 74 -4.82 15.96 -5.73
CA ARG A 74 -4.90 15.15 -6.96
C ARG A 74 -5.10 13.66 -6.67
N TRP A 75 -4.44 13.14 -5.63
CA TRP A 75 -4.68 11.77 -5.15
C TRP A 75 -6.14 11.55 -4.76
N ARG A 76 -6.73 12.51 -4.03
CA ARG A 76 -8.12 12.44 -3.59
C ARG A 76 -9.08 12.47 -4.78
N GLU A 77 -8.86 13.38 -5.73
CA GLU A 77 -9.68 13.49 -6.94
C GLU A 77 -9.69 12.18 -7.74
N LEU A 78 -8.55 11.50 -7.83
CA LEU A 78 -8.44 10.24 -8.55
C LEU A 78 -9.14 9.08 -7.84
N LEU A 79 -9.10 9.04 -6.50
CA LEU A 79 -9.41 7.81 -5.76
C LEU A 79 -10.64 7.88 -4.85
N HIS A 80 -10.97 9.04 -4.28
CA HIS A 80 -11.98 9.12 -3.22
C HIS A 80 -13.38 8.69 -3.67
N SER A 81 -13.72 8.83 -4.95
CA SER A 81 -15.03 8.44 -5.47
C SER A 81 -15.29 6.93 -5.44
N PHE A 82 -14.23 6.12 -5.34
CA PHE A 82 -14.32 4.67 -5.33
C PHE A 82 -14.67 4.12 -3.94
N TYR A 83 -14.54 4.89 -2.87
CA TYR A 83 -14.63 4.37 -1.51
C TYR A 83 -16.04 4.47 -0.92
N GLU A 84 -16.50 3.38 -0.30
CA GLU A 84 -17.73 3.35 0.47
C GLU A 84 -17.68 2.26 1.55
N PRO A 85 -17.53 2.62 2.85
CA PRO A 85 -17.35 3.97 3.43
C PRO A 85 -15.95 4.57 3.17
N PHE A 86 -15.66 5.76 3.70
CA PHE A 86 -14.28 6.26 3.69
C PHE A 86 -13.34 5.36 4.50
N PRO A 87 -12.12 5.07 4.01
CA PRO A 87 -11.17 4.21 4.70
C PRO A 87 -10.62 4.87 5.97
N THR A 88 -10.36 4.05 6.97
CA THR A 88 -9.59 4.42 8.16
C THR A 88 -8.10 4.21 7.88
N VAL A 89 -7.27 5.18 8.28
CA VAL A 89 -5.81 5.13 8.14
C VAL A 89 -5.19 5.05 9.51
N GLU A 90 -4.23 4.14 9.68
CA GLU A 90 -3.47 3.94 10.91
C GLU A 90 -1.96 3.87 10.61
N HIS A 91 -1.14 4.14 11.63
CA HIS A 91 0.33 4.15 11.52
C HIS A 91 0.95 3.24 12.57
N PHE A 92 1.93 2.45 12.14
CA PHE A 92 2.54 1.42 12.97
C PHE A 92 4.07 1.52 12.94
N VAL A 93 4.68 1.21 14.08
CA VAL A 93 6.12 0.95 14.19
C VAL A 93 6.35 -0.56 14.11
N ARG A 94 7.29 -0.98 13.27
CA ARG A 94 7.66 -2.39 13.15
C ARG A 94 8.39 -2.85 14.42
N VAL A 95 7.80 -3.80 15.14
CA VAL A 95 8.38 -4.38 16.37
C VAL A 95 9.33 -5.55 16.05
N THR A 96 8.99 -6.36 15.05
CA THR A 96 9.79 -7.52 14.62
C THR A 96 9.50 -7.89 13.17
N HIS A 97 10.43 -8.59 12.51
CA HIS A 97 10.27 -9.22 11.20
C HIS A 97 11.03 -10.55 11.19
N ALA A 98 10.54 -11.54 10.45
CA ALA A 98 11.22 -12.81 10.27
C ALA A 98 11.47 -13.06 8.79
N ASP A 99 12.72 -13.33 8.43
CA ASP A 99 13.08 -13.70 7.06
C ASP A 99 12.77 -15.19 6.82
N PRO A 100 12.39 -15.59 5.58
CA PRO A 100 12.25 -16.99 5.22
C PRO A 100 13.57 -17.74 5.47
N ARG A 101 13.51 -18.88 6.17
CA ARG A 101 14.70 -19.72 6.33
C ARG A 101 15.11 -20.27 4.96
N PRO A 102 16.39 -20.15 4.54
CA PRO A 102 16.84 -20.79 3.31
C PRO A 102 16.58 -22.31 3.43
N GLY A 103 15.85 -22.86 2.45
CA GLY A 103 15.55 -24.29 2.40
C GLY A 103 16.83 -25.09 2.23
N THR A 104 16.97 -26.19 2.98
CA THR A 104 18.11 -27.11 2.88
C THR A 104 18.14 -27.75 1.49
N SER A 105 18.86 -27.18 0.53
CA SER A 105 19.18 -27.85 -0.73
C SER A 105 20.35 -28.81 -0.48
N ALA A 106 20.06 -30.07 -0.19
CA ALA A 106 21.06 -31.14 -0.23
C ALA A 106 20.40 -32.46 -0.66
N HIS A 107 20.16 -32.60 -1.96
CA HIS A 107 20.21 -33.93 -2.58
C HIS A 107 21.65 -34.15 -3.02
N PRO A 108 22.40 -35.09 -2.41
CA PRO A 108 23.64 -35.54 -3.01
C PRO A 108 23.28 -36.36 -4.25
N SER A 109 23.62 -35.84 -5.43
CA SER A 109 23.66 -36.64 -6.66
C SER A 109 24.68 -37.75 -6.46
N ILE A 110 24.20 -38.97 -6.22
CA ILE A 110 25.02 -40.18 -6.32
C ILE A 110 25.29 -40.35 -7.82
N SER A 111 26.52 -40.01 -8.24
CA SER A 111 27.02 -40.44 -9.55
C SER A 111 27.47 -41.90 -9.44
N ASN A 112 27.05 -42.69 -10.42
CA ASN A 112 27.36 -44.09 -10.63
C ASN A 112 28.76 -44.28 -11.23
#